data_AF-A0A2Z7B786-F1
#
_entry.id   AF-A0A2Z7B786-F1
#
_cell.length_a   1.000
_cell.length_b   1.000
_cell.length_c   1.000
_cell.angle_alpha   90.00
_cell.angle_beta   90.00
_cell.angle_gamma   90.00
#
_symmetry.space_group_name_H-M   'P 1'
#
loop_
_entity.id
_entity.type
_entity.pdbx_description
1 polymer ?
#
loop_
_entity_poly.entity_id
_entity_poly.type
_entity_poly.pdbx_seq_one_letter_code
_entity_poly.pdbx_strand_id
1 'polypeptide(L)'
;MTIGIMEVTLLGARDLQNTDCFGKIDPYVLIQYKNEAQKSCVARGRGRNPVLWNEKFRFNVEYTNKGIDHHKLVLKLMDRSLFFTPDAFLGQTIIYLKELFEIGVEEGKAELSIKKYRVVSSNRTYHGEIKVGITFTAKEEIDHVQQQ
;
A
#
# COMPACT_ATOMS: atom_id res chain seq x y z
N MET A 1 -18.55 1.29 -15.67
CA MET A 1 -17.76 1.45 -14.44
C MET A 1 -17.58 0.05 -13.92
N THR A 2 -16.37 -0.38 -13.61
CA THR A 2 -16.14 -1.75 -13.16
C THR A 2 -15.81 -1.71 -11.68
N ILE A 3 -16.53 -2.50 -10.89
CA ILE A 3 -16.28 -2.64 -9.46
C ILE A 3 -15.43 -3.88 -9.25
N GLY A 4 -14.45 -3.80 -8.36
CA GLY A 4 -13.60 -4.93 -8.00
C GLY A 4 -13.03 -4.79 -6.61
N ILE A 5 -12.30 -5.81 -6.19
CA ILE A 5 -11.59 -5.82 -4.92
C ILE A 5 -10.10 -5.77 -5.21
N MET A 6 -9.42 -4.81 -4.59
CA MET A 6 -7.96 -4.77 -4.56
C MET A 6 -7.46 -5.32 -3.23
N GLU A 7 -6.64 -6.37 -3.29
CA GLU A 7 -5.89 -6.90 -2.16
C GLU A 7 -4.44 -6.42 -2.23
N VAL A 8 -4.02 -5.65 -1.23
CA VAL A 8 -2.63 -5.17 -1.06
C VAL A 8 -1.96 -6.06 -0.02
N THR A 9 -0.94 -6.82 -0.44
CA THR A 9 -0.12 -7.66 0.43
C THR A 9 1.15 -6.92 0.80
N LEU A 10 1.24 -6.49 2.06
CA LEU A 10 2.41 -5.84 2.64
C LEU A 10 3.30 -6.89 3.33
N LEU A 11 4.46 -7.19 2.75
CA LEU A 11 5.37 -8.17 3.35
C LEU A 11 6.32 -7.55 4.34
N GLY A 12 7.06 -6.52 3.92
CA GLY A 12 8.20 -6.03 4.69
C GLY A 12 8.90 -4.86 4.02
N ALA A 13 9.82 -4.22 4.74
CA ALA A 13 10.68 -3.17 4.24
C ALA A 13 12.13 -3.42 4.63
N ARG A 14 13.05 -2.84 3.85
CA ARG A 14 14.49 -2.95 4.02
C ARG A 14 15.15 -1.61 3.88
N ASP A 15 16.24 -1.42 4.61
CA ASP A 15 17.13 -0.28 4.52
C ASP A 15 16.39 1.07 4.72
N LEU A 16 15.39 1.05 5.61
CA LEU A 16 14.71 2.26 6.04
C LEU A 16 15.73 3.13 6.78
N GLN A 17 16.20 4.20 6.11
CA GLN A 17 17.07 5.17 6.73
C GLN A 17 16.29 5.86 7.83
N ASN A 18 16.71 5.65 9.07
CA ASN A 18 16.32 6.47 10.18
C ASN A 18 17.48 7.40 10.50
N THR A 19 17.17 8.65 10.80
CA THR A 19 18.14 9.66 11.24
C THR A 19 18.78 9.27 12.58
N ASP A 20 18.11 8.39 13.35
CA ASP A 20 18.60 7.86 14.61
C ASP A 20 19.11 6.42 14.49
N CYS A 21 20.43 6.32 14.61
CA CYS A 21 21.26 5.13 14.71
C CYS A 21 20.71 4.09 15.71
N PHE A 22 20.68 2.82 15.31
CA PHE A 22 20.64 1.64 16.19
C PHE A 22 19.48 1.57 17.23
N GLY A 23 18.34 1.01 16.82
CA GLY A 23 17.74 -0.07 17.62
C GLY A 23 16.31 0.07 18.15
N LYS A 24 15.58 1.17 17.95
CA LYS A 24 14.16 1.27 18.38
C LYS A 24 13.33 2.10 17.40
N ILE A 25 13.10 1.55 16.21
CA ILE A 25 12.03 2.03 15.34
C ILE A 25 10.85 1.07 15.43
N ASP A 26 9.65 1.63 15.54
CA ASP A 26 8.35 0.96 15.53
C ASP A 26 7.59 1.40 14.25
N PRO A 27 8.09 1.02 13.05
CA PRO A 27 7.53 1.50 11.80
C PRO A 27 6.16 0.88 11.52
N TYR A 28 5.26 1.69 10.96
CA TYR A 28 3.98 1.27 10.43
C TYR A 28 3.74 1.92 9.06
N VAL A 29 2.84 1.33 8.28
CA VAL A 29 2.51 1.78 6.94
C VAL A 29 1.07 2.28 6.91
N LEU A 30 0.86 3.47 6.38
CA LEU A 30 -0.46 3.99 6.01
C LEU A 30 -0.67 3.72 4.53
N ILE A 31 -1.59 2.82 4.22
CA ILE A 31 -2.00 2.48 2.87
C ILE A 31 -3.23 3.33 2.53
N GLN A 32 -3.06 4.29 1.62
CA GLN A 32 -4.12 5.20 1.20
C GLN A 32 -4.48 4.94 -0.27
N TYR A 33 -5.75 4.68 -0.50
CA TYR A 33 -6.33 4.52 -1.83
C TYR A 33 -7.59 5.39 -1.93
N LYS A 34 -7.58 6.38 -2.85
CA LYS A 34 -8.64 7.39 -2.96
C LYS A 34 -8.96 8.03 -1.59
N ASN A 35 -10.19 7.89 -1.10
CA ASN A 35 -10.68 8.42 0.16
C ASN A 35 -10.55 7.42 1.33
N GLU A 36 -10.14 6.18 1.05
CA GLU A 36 -9.94 5.16 2.07
C GLU A 36 -8.47 5.12 2.49
N ALA A 37 -8.24 5.10 3.81
CA ALA A 37 -6.91 4.91 4.38
C ALA A 37 -6.96 3.79 5.41
N GLN A 38 -6.09 2.80 5.27
CA GLN A 38 -5.91 1.73 6.23
C GLN A 38 -4.50 1.80 6.82
N LYS A 39 -4.41 1.57 8.12
CA LYS A 39 -3.16 1.59 8.87
C LYS A 39 -2.74 0.14 9.16
N SER A 40 -1.48 -0.17 8.88
CA SER A 40 -0.89 -1.46 9.24
C SER A 40 -0.62 -1.54 10.74
N CYS A 41 -0.41 -2.75 11.24
CA CYS A 41 0.18 -2.93 12.56
C CYS A 41 1.59 -2.35 12.58
N VAL A 42 2.06 -2.02 13.78
CA VAL A 42 3.47 -1.73 14.01
C VAL A 42 4.27 -3.00 13.71
N ALA A 43 5.32 -2.86 12.91
CA ALA A 43 6.10 -4.00 12.47
C ALA A 43 6.71 -4.76 13.63
N ARG A 44 6.80 -6.09 13.49
CA ARG A 44 7.45 -6.93 14.48
C ARG A 44 8.96 -6.84 14.29
N GLY A 45 9.69 -6.54 15.37
CA GLY A 45 11.14 -6.70 15.41
C GLY A 45 11.96 -5.45 15.73
N ARG A 46 11.35 -4.34 16.19
CA ARG A 46 12.01 -3.14 16.78
C ARG A 46 13.45 -2.92 16.32
N GLY A 47 13.64 -2.35 15.14
CA GLY A 47 14.98 -2.06 14.60
C GLY A 47 15.70 -3.22 13.89
N ARG A 48 15.07 -4.39 13.68
CA ARG A 48 15.60 -5.40 12.75
C ARG A 48 15.38 -4.99 11.29
N ASN A 49 16.45 -5.08 10.51
CA ASN A 49 16.43 -5.03 9.05
C ASN A 49 16.55 -6.46 8.52
N PRO A 50 15.57 -7.04 7.78
CA PRO A 50 14.33 -6.44 7.31
C PRO A 50 13.23 -6.31 8.37
N VAL A 51 12.43 -5.27 8.21
CA VAL A 51 11.17 -5.06 8.90
C VAL A 51 10.10 -5.95 8.24
N LEU A 52 9.30 -6.67 9.02
CA LEU A 52 8.26 -7.58 8.51
C LEU A 52 6.88 -7.24 9.10
N TRP A 53 5.88 -7.13 8.23
CA TRP A 53 4.47 -6.99 8.58
C TRP A 53 3.70 -8.27 8.25
N ASN A 54 3.82 -8.75 7.01
CA ASN A 54 3.05 -9.87 6.47
C ASN A 54 1.53 -9.69 6.65
N GLU A 55 1.05 -8.49 6.31
CA GLU A 55 -0.34 -8.09 6.44
C GLU A 55 -1.00 -7.91 5.07
N LYS A 56 -2.31 -8.13 5.01
CA LYS A 56 -3.12 -7.97 3.81
C LYS A 56 -4.23 -6.97 4.06
N PHE A 57 -4.41 -6.05 3.12
CA PHE A 57 -5.44 -5.01 3.15
C PHE A 57 -6.34 -5.16 1.94
N ARG A 58 -7.63 -4.93 2.13
CA ARG A 58 -8.64 -5.04 1.06
C ARG A 58 -9.33 -3.71 0.88
N PHE A 59 -9.40 -3.25 -0.37
CA PHE A 59 -10.04 -1.99 -0.75
C PHE A 59 -11.08 -2.26 -1.83
N ASN A 60 -12.20 -1.55 -1.77
CA ASN A 60 -13.18 -1.59 -2.83
C ASN A 60 -12.73 -0.64 -3.94
N VAL A 61 -12.56 -1.17 -5.15
CA VAL A 61 -12.07 -0.40 -6.29
C VAL A 61 -13.20 -0.21 -7.28
N GLU A 62 -13.54 1.04 -7.49
CA GLU A 62 -14.38 1.46 -8.62
C GLU A 62 -13.47 2.01 -9.71
N TYR A 63 -13.26 1.20 -10.75
CA TYR A 63 -12.51 1.61 -11.92
C TYR A 63 -13.41 2.37 -12.89
N THR A 64 -12.98 3.59 -13.23
CA THR A 64 -13.64 4.42 -14.25
C THR A 64 -12.59 4.91 -15.23
N ASN A 65 -12.89 4.91 -16.53
CA ASN A 65 -12.01 5.50 -17.54
C ASN A 65 -11.95 7.05 -17.48
N LYS A 66 -12.32 7.66 -16.34
CA LYS A 66 -12.32 9.11 -16.11
C LYS A 66 -11.25 9.46 -15.06
N GLY A 67 -10.22 10.18 -15.50
CA GLY A 67 -9.19 10.78 -14.63
C GLY A 67 -8.02 9.83 -14.31
N ILE A 68 -6.82 10.19 -14.77
CA ILE A 68 -5.57 9.43 -14.55
C ILE A 68 -5.15 9.46 -13.06
N ASP A 69 -5.48 10.54 -12.35
CA ASP A 69 -5.11 10.76 -10.94
C ASP A 69 -5.85 9.90 -9.91
N HIS A 70 -6.88 9.15 -10.33
CA HIS A 70 -7.75 8.41 -9.43
C HIS A 70 -7.27 6.98 -9.10
N HIS A 71 -6.25 6.47 -9.80
CA HIS A 71 -5.78 5.09 -9.69
C HIS A 71 -4.37 4.99 -9.11
N LYS A 72 -4.08 5.76 -8.06
CA LYS A 72 -2.79 5.71 -7.34
C LYS A 72 -2.98 5.16 -5.93
N LEU A 73 -2.11 4.23 -5.57
CA LEU A 73 -1.96 3.73 -4.21
C LEU A 73 -0.77 4.43 -3.56
N VAL A 74 -1.01 5.09 -2.44
CA VAL A 74 0.03 5.78 -1.69
C VAL A 74 0.31 4.99 -0.43
N LEU A 75 1.54 4.51 -0.26
CA LEU A 75 1.99 3.91 0.99
C LEU A 75 2.94 4.86 1.69
N LYS A 76 2.55 5.36 2.87
CA LYS A 76 3.39 6.24 3.70
C LYS A 76 3.95 5.42 4.85
N LEU A 77 5.26 5.42 5.00
CA LEU A 77 5.96 4.78 6.09
C LEU A 77 6.17 5.82 7.20
N MET A 78 5.70 5.49 8.39
CA MET A 78 5.76 6.32 9.58
C MET A 78 6.42 5.52 10.70
N ASP A 79 7.22 6.17 11.52
CA ASP A 79 7.74 5.61 12.77
C ASP A 79 6.85 6.04 13.93
N ARG A 80 6.30 5.08 14.67
CA ARG A 80 5.49 5.40 15.85
C ARG A 80 6.42 5.83 16.98
N SER A 81 6.30 7.08 17.38
CA SER A 81 7.01 7.60 18.56
C SER A 81 6.21 7.32 19.84
N LEU A 82 6.92 6.97 20.92
CA LEU A 82 6.32 6.75 22.23
C LEU A 82 6.24 8.07 23.03
N PHE A 83 5.04 8.36 23.52
CA PHE A 83 4.68 9.33 24.56
C PHE A 83 4.49 10.81 24.19
N PHE A 84 5.39 11.50 23.47
CA PHE A 84 5.24 12.98 23.30
C PHE A 84 5.73 13.60 21.98
N THR A 85 6.20 12.80 21.02
CA THR A 85 6.69 13.31 19.73
C THR A 85 5.70 12.94 18.62
N PRO A 86 5.43 13.84 17.65
CA PRO A 86 4.71 13.43 16.45
C PRO A 86 5.42 12.26 15.77
N ASP A 87 4.63 11.32 15.22
CA ASP A 87 5.16 10.20 14.45
C ASP A 87 6.07 10.72 13.33
N ALA A 88 7.26 10.12 13.21
CA ALA A 88 8.25 10.57 12.24
C ALA A 88 7.94 9.99 10.86
N PHE A 89 7.95 10.84 9.83
CA PHE A 89 7.79 10.40 8.45
C PHE A 89 9.09 9.82 7.92
N LEU A 90 9.09 8.52 7.62
CA LEU A 90 10.25 7.80 7.07
C LEU A 90 10.32 7.90 5.54
N GLY A 91 9.15 8.05 4.90
CA GLY A 91 9.06 8.23 3.46
C GLY A 91 7.76 7.69 2.90
N GLN A 92 7.59 7.79 1.59
CA GLN A 92 6.43 7.28 0.89
C GLN A 92 6.81 6.58 -0.40
N THR A 93 5.92 5.72 -0.86
CA THR A 93 5.92 5.17 -2.21
C THR A 93 4.55 5.39 -2.84
N ILE A 94 4.56 5.65 -4.15
CA ILE A 94 3.35 5.82 -4.94
C ILE A 94 3.39 4.76 -6.04
N ILE A 95 2.33 3.95 -6.11
CA ILE A 95 2.17 2.90 -7.10
C ILE A 95 0.98 3.26 -7.98
N TYR A 96 1.22 3.37 -9.29
CA TYR A 96 0.17 3.59 -10.27
C TYR A 96 -0.45 2.24 -10.64
N LEU A 97 -1.76 2.15 -10.48
CA LEU A 97 -2.53 0.91 -10.65
C LEU A 97 -3.34 0.90 -11.94
N LYS A 98 -3.18 1.91 -12.80
CA LYS A 98 -3.93 2.03 -14.05
C LYS A 98 -3.81 0.77 -14.90
N GLU A 99 -2.58 0.35 -15.20
CA GLU A 99 -2.33 -0.86 -16.01
C GLU A 99 -2.89 -2.12 -15.33
N LEU A 100 -2.76 -2.23 -14.01
CA LEU A 100 -3.28 -3.37 -13.25
C LEU A 100 -4.81 -3.47 -13.36
N PHE A 101 -5.50 -2.33 -13.27
CA PHE A 101 -6.96 -2.30 -13.41
C PHE A 101 -7.40 -2.51 -14.84
N GLU A 102 -6.70 -1.95 -15.83
CA GLU A 102 -7.00 -2.18 -17.26
C GLU A 102 -6.95 -3.69 -17.58
N ILE A 103 -5.88 -4.37 -17.19
CA ILE A 103 -5.73 -5.82 -17.38
C ILE A 103 -6.82 -6.58 -16.60
N GLY A 104 -7.06 -6.24 -15.34
CA GLY A 104 -8.01 -7.01 -14.53
C GLY A 104 -9.47 -6.76 -14.87
N VAL A 105 -9.79 -5.67 -15.57
CA VAL A 105 -11.12 -5.45 -16.16
C VAL A 105 -11.29 -6.27 -17.44
N GLU A 106 -10.22 -6.47 -18.22
CA GLU A 106 -10.23 -7.27 -19.45
C GLU A 106 -10.20 -8.78 -19.17
N GLU A 107 -9.32 -9.23 -18.26
CA GLU A 107 -9.11 -10.65 -17.93
C GLU A 107 -9.87 -11.13 -16.68
N GLY A 108 -10.59 -10.23 -16.00
CA GLY A 108 -11.34 -10.49 -14.76
C GLY A 108 -10.48 -10.52 -13.48
N LYS A 109 -9.17 -10.76 -13.61
CA LYS A 109 -8.19 -10.70 -12.51
C LYS A 109 -6.84 -10.24 -13.02
N ALA A 110 -6.15 -9.40 -12.25
CA ALA A 110 -4.77 -9.01 -12.52
C ALA A 110 -3.93 -9.01 -11.25
N GLU A 111 -2.67 -9.40 -11.38
CA GLU A 111 -1.76 -9.57 -10.25
C GLU A 111 -0.42 -8.90 -10.51
N LEU A 112 -0.11 -7.92 -9.67
CA LEU A 112 1.21 -7.36 -9.54
C LEU A 112 1.97 -8.22 -8.53
N SER A 113 2.85 -9.07 -9.06
CA SER A 113 3.74 -9.90 -8.23
C SER A 113 4.47 -9.04 -7.21
N ILE A 114 4.82 -9.64 -6.07
CA ILE A 114 5.55 -8.99 -4.99
C ILE A 114 6.80 -8.30 -5.56
N LYS A 115 6.77 -6.97 -5.58
CA LYS A 115 7.86 -6.14 -6.08
C LYS A 115 8.39 -5.25 -4.98
N LYS A 116 9.64 -4.86 -5.14
CA LYS A 116 10.29 -3.88 -4.29
C LYS A 116 10.01 -2.49 -4.85
N TYR A 117 9.52 -1.59 -4.00
CA TYR A 117 9.30 -0.20 -4.32
C TYR A 117 10.23 0.67 -3.52
N ARG A 118 10.79 1.70 -4.17
CA ARG A 118 11.65 2.66 -3.50
C ARG A 118 10.82 3.55 -2.59
N VAL A 119 11.28 3.71 -1.36
CA VAL A 119 10.72 4.64 -0.40
C VAL A 119 11.50 5.95 -0.53
N VAL A 120 10.76 7.04 -0.76
CA VAL A 120 11.33 8.37 -0.97
C VAL A 120 10.82 9.29 0.13
N SER A 121 11.74 9.98 0.81
CA SER A 121 11.40 10.96 1.84
C SER A 121 11.05 12.33 1.23
N SER A 122 10.56 13.26 2.04
CA SER A 122 10.18 14.61 1.63
C SER A 122 11.32 15.36 0.92
N ASN A 123 12.57 15.07 1.29
CA ASN A 123 13.77 15.65 0.67
C ASN A 123 14.18 14.98 -0.65
N ARG A 124 13.32 14.14 -1.25
CA ARG A 124 13.58 13.34 -2.46
C ARG A 124 14.75 12.37 -2.35
N THR A 125 15.23 12.12 -1.14
CA THR A 125 16.30 11.18 -0.86
C THR A 125 15.75 9.78 -0.66
N TYR A 126 16.51 8.79 -1.12
CA TYR A 126 16.16 7.38 -1.01
C TYR A 126 16.28 6.91 0.45
N HIS A 127 15.19 6.35 0.97
CA HIS A 127 15.06 5.89 2.35
C HIS A 127 14.69 4.40 2.42
N GLY A 128 15.18 3.59 1.48
CA GLY A 128 15.02 2.14 1.49
C GLY A 128 13.98 1.59 0.52
N GLU A 129 13.63 0.32 0.71
CA GLU A 129 12.72 -0.43 -0.15
C GLU A 129 11.57 -1.04 0.65
N ILE A 130 10.36 -1.05 0.09
CA ILE A 130 9.20 -1.76 0.63
C ILE A 130 8.74 -2.84 -0.34
N LYS A 131 8.44 -4.03 0.17
CA LYS A 131 7.95 -5.18 -0.60
C LYS A 131 6.44 -5.25 -0.50
N VAL A 132 5.79 -5.03 -1.64
CA VAL A 132 4.33 -5.03 -1.76
C VAL A 132 3.93 -5.86 -2.97
N GLY A 133 2.90 -6.70 -2.80
CA GLY A 133 2.16 -7.34 -3.89
C GLY A 133 0.77 -6.77 -3.97
N ILE A 134 0.20 -6.68 -5.17
CA ILE A 134 -1.15 -6.11 -5.35
C ILE A 134 -1.92 -7.02 -6.29
N THR A 135 -3.09 -7.46 -5.87
CA THR A 135 -4.00 -8.26 -6.68
C THR A 135 -5.28 -7.48 -6.85
N PHE A 136 -5.78 -7.37 -8.07
CA PHE A 136 -7.09 -6.83 -8.36
C PHE A 136 -7.96 -7.92 -8.98
N THR A 137 -9.17 -8.05 -8.48
CA THR A 137 -10.19 -8.97 -9.01
C THR A 137 -11.42 -8.15 -9.33
N ALA A 138 -11.85 -8.13 -10.59
CA ALA A 138 -13.11 -7.55 -10.96
C ALA A 138 -14.23 -8.36 -10.31
N LYS A 139 -15.18 -7.69 -9.65
CA LYS A 139 -16.43 -8.33 -9.27
C LYS A 139 -17.26 -8.44 -10.53
N GLU A 140 -17.67 -9.65 -10.85
CA GLU A 140 -18.83 -9.81 -11.73
C GLU A 140 -20.01 -9.14 -11.04
N GLU A 141 -20.68 -8.24 -11.75
CA GLU A 141 -21.93 -7.66 -11.30
C GLU A 141 -22.90 -8.84 -11.18
N ILE A 142 -23.10 -9.37 -9.97
CA ILE A 142 -24.29 -10.15 -9.68
C ILE A 142 -25.40 -9.12 -9.72
N ASP A 143 -25.96 -8.95 -10.92
CA ASP A 143 -27.25 -8.33 -11.12
C ASP A 143 -28.18 -8.95 -10.09
N HIS A 144 -28.55 -8.18 -9.08
CA HIS A 144 -29.64 -8.54 -8.20
C HIS A 144 -30.92 -8.49 -9.05
N VAL A 145 -31.14 -9.55 -9.84
CA VAL A 145 -32.47 -10.02 -10.17
C VAL A 145 -33.08 -10.51 -8.85
N GLN A 146 -33.51 -9.58 -8.01
CA GLN A 146 -34.62 -9.86 -7.11
C GLN A 146 -35.90 -9.55 -7.89
N GLN A 147 -36.46 -10.63 -8.44
CA GLN A 147 -37.88 -10.77 -8.69
C GLN A 147 -38.65 -10.37 -7.42
N GLN A 148 -39.50 -9.35 -7.50
CA GLN A 148 -40.96 -9.40 -7.31
C GLN A 148 -41.56 -8.00 -7.30
#